data_AF-A0A0W7X6D9-F1
#
_entry.id   AF-A0A0W7X6D9-F1
#
_cell.length_a   1.000
_cell.length_b   1.000
_cell.length_c   1.000
_cell.angle_alpha   90.00
_cell.angle_beta   90.00
_cell.angle_gamma   90.00
#
_symmetry.space_group_name_H-M   'P 1'
#
loop_
_entity.id
_entity.type
_entity.pdbx_description
1 polymer ?
#
loop_
_entity_poly.entity_id
_entity_poly.type
_entity_poly.pdbx_seq_one_letter_code
_entity_poly.pdbx_strand_id
1 'polypeptide(L)'
;MKINGRLTITPPIGAFWTQADCADETATMRSEVWPAVRKFIAENYPGYGLAFTADDIAICTLCGLEFEALTADEAADEATRQDEHSVEGEPVCCYAAIGEFRAERGIPPLVEEQRGIGGAA
;
A
#
# COMPACT_ATOMS: atom_id res chain seq x y z
N MET A 1 25.97 -15.96 -14.14
CA MET A 1 25.25 -14.73 -13.77
C MET A 1 24.03 -15.13 -12.96
N LYS A 2 23.97 -14.77 -11.67
CA LYS A 2 22.77 -14.99 -10.85
C LYS A 2 21.82 -13.82 -11.11
N ILE A 3 20.72 -14.07 -11.80
CA ILE A 3 19.68 -13.06 -12.02
C ILE A 3 18.77 -13.13 -10.80
N ASN A 4 18.79 -12.07 -9.98
CA ASN A 4 17.78 -11.86 -8.96
C ASN A 4 16.66 -11.05 -9.59
N GLY A 5 15.43 -11.56 -9.54
CA GLY A 5 14.24 -10.89 -10.07
C GLY A 5 13.18 -10.76 -8.99
N ARG A 6 12.44 -9.65 -8.99
CA ARG A 6 11.22 -9.47 -8.21
C ARG A 6 10.04 -9.60 -9.14
N LEU A 7 9.09 -10.47 -8.80
CA LEU A 7 7.78 -10.53 -9.43
C LEU A 7 6.77 -9.95 -8.44
N THR A 8 6.04 -8.93 -8.85
CA THR A 8 4.90 -8.40 -8.09
C THR A 8 3.62 -8.88 -8.75
N ILE A 9 2.73 -9.49 -7.97
CA ILE A 9 1.39 -9.90 -8.41
C ILE A 9 0.41 -9.01 -7.65
N THR A 10 -0.22 -8.09 -8.36
CA THR A 10 -1.28 -7.24 -7.80
C THR A 10 -2.62 -7.81 -8.25
N PRO A 11 -3.46 -8.32 -7.32
CA PRO A 11 -4.78 -8.80 -7.70
C PRO A 11 -5.63 -7.62 -8.19
N PRO A 12 -6.59 -7.86 -9.10
CA PRO A 12 -7.47 -6.81 -9.58
C PRO A 12 -8.43 -6.37 -8.46
N ILE A 13 -8.12 -5.23 -7.82
CA ILE A 13 -9.01 -4.62 -6.83
C ILE A 13 -10.18 -3.97 -7.57
N GLY A 14 -11.41 -4.32 -7.20
CA GLY A 14 -12.62 -3.67 -7.71
C GLY A 14 -12.96 -2.42 -6.91
N ALA A 15 -13.47 -1.38 -7.58
CA ALA A 15 -13.92 -0.13 -6.93
C ALA A 15 -15.07 -0.31 -5.91
N PHE A 16 -15.64 -1.51 -5.81
CA PHE A 16 -16.73 -1.86 -4.90
C PHE A 16 -16.32 -2.91 -3.87
N TRP A 17 -15.04 -3.25 -3.80
CA TRP A 17 -14.54 -4.20 -2.81
C TRP A 17 -14.64 -3.61 -1.41
N THR A 18 -15.00 -4.47 -0.48
CA THR A 18 -14.98 -4.19 0.95
C THR A 18 -13.65 -4.62 1.55
N GLN A 19 -13.37 -4.19 2.78
CA GLN A 19 -12.20 -4.67 3.52
C GLN A 19 -12.21 -6.20 3.69
N ALA A 20 -13.40 -6.83 3.75
CA ALA A 20 -13.52 -8.27 3.84
C ALA A 20 -13.12 -8.95 2.52
N ASP A 21 -13.48 -8.38 1.37
CA ASP A 21 -13.08 -8.90 0.05
C ASP A 21 -11.56 -8.82 -0.12
N CYS A 22 -10.93 -7.71 0.30
CA CYS A 22 -9.48 -7.58 0.32
C CYS A 22 -8.78 -8.60 1.22
N ALA A 23 -9.33 -8.86 2.41
CA ALA A 23 -8.80 -9.86 3.32
C ALA A 23 -8.91 -11.28 2.75
N ASP A 24 -10.03 -11.60 2.10
CA ASP A 24 -10.25 -12.89 1.44
C ASP A 24 -9.31 -13.10 0.25
N GLU A 25 -9.12 -12.07 -0.57
CA GLU A 25 -8.16 -12.12 -1.69
C GLU A 25 -6.73 -12.28 -1.18
N THR A 26 -6.35 -11.56 -0.13
CA THR A 26 -5.04 -11.71 0.52
C THR A 26 -4.85 -13.12 1.06
N ALA A 27 -5.89 -13.71 1.66
CA ALA A 27 -5.85 -15.10 2.11
C ALA A 27 -5.67 -16.07 0.94
N THR A 28 -6.36 -15.86 -0.17
CA THR A 28 -6.25 -16.64 -1.42
C THR A 28 -4.85 -16.57 -2.03
N MET A 29 -4.22 -15.39 -2.05
CA MET A 29 -2.83 -15.23 -2.50
C MET A 29 -1.87 -16.10 -1.66
N ARG A 30 -2.07 -16.14 -0.34
CA ARG A 30 -1.24 -16.92 0.59
C ARG A 30 -1.49 -18.42 0.50
N SER A 31 -2.75 -18.84 0.40
CA SER A 31 -3.16 -20.25 0.52
C SER A 31 -3.16 -21.01 -0.81
N GLU A 32 -3.37 -20.34 -1.94
CA GLU A 32 -3.52 -20.97 -3.25
C GLU A 32 -2.43 -20.55 -4.23
N VAL A 33 -2.27 -19.24 -4.46
CA VAL A 33 -1.35 -18.73 -5.49
C VAL A 33 0.09 -19.00 -5.12
N TRP A 34 0.49 -18.71 -3.87
CA TRP A 34 1.87 -18.91 -3.46
C TRP A 34 2.34 -20.37 -3.55
N PRO A 35 1.57 -21.37 -3.06
CA PRO A 35 1.88 -22.77 -3.31
C PRO A 35 2.00 -23.14 -4.78
N ALA A 36 1.13 -22.61 -5.65
CA ALA A 36 1.19 -22.87 -7.09
C ALA A 36 2.47 -22.28 -7.72
N VAL A 37 2.85 -21.06 -7.36
CA VAL A 37 4.10 -20.42 -7.82
C VAL A 37 5.32 -21.23 -7.37
N ARG A 38 5.37 -21.65 -6.10
CA ARG A 38 6.47 -22.49 -5.60
C ARG A 38 6.58 -23.79 -6.38
N LYS A 39 5.47 -24.46 -6.65
CA LYS A 39 5.45 -25.70 -7.43
C LYS A 39 5.98 -25.46 -8.84
N PHE A 40 5.46 -24.45 -9.54
CA PHE A 40 5.89 -24.11 -10.90
C PHE A 40 7.40 -23.84 -10.98
N ILE A 41 7.94 -23.04 -10.07
CA ILE A 41 9.39 -22.74 -10.06
C ILE A 41 10.21 -23.98 -9.73
N ALA A 42 9.80 -24.80 -8.76
CA ALA A 42 10.51 -26.02 -8.42
C ALA A 42 10.58 -27.00 -9.60
N GLU A 43 9.51 -27.09 -10.40
CA GLU A 43 9.42 -27.97 -11.57
C GLU A 43 10.18 -27.44 -12.78
N ASN A 44 10.20 -26.12 -13.01
CA ASN A 44 10.72 -25.52 -14.25
C ASN A 44 12.11 -24.86 -14.09
N TYR A 45 12.49 -24.48 -12.87
CA TYR A 45 13.72 -23.73 -12.58
C TYR A 45 14.40 -24.24 -11.29
N PRO A 46 14.85 -25.51 -11.26
CA PRO A 46 15.47 -26.09 -10.08
C PRO A 46 16.74 -25.31 -9.67
N GLY A 47 16.86 -24.99 -8.38
CA GLY A 47 17.99 -24.25 -7.81
C GLY A 47 17.77 -22.74 -7.63
N TYR A 48 16.61 -22.20 -8.03
CA TYR A 48 16.21 -20.85 -7.68
C TYR A 48 15.65 -20.79 -6.24
N GLY A 49 16.17 -19.85 -5.44
CA GLY A 49 15.61 -19.52 -4.14
C GLY A 49 14.47 -18.51 -4.29
N LEU A 50 13.42 -18.65 -3.49
CA LEU A 50 12.26 -17.78 -3.53
C LEU A 50 11.93 -17.24 -2.14
N ALA A 51 11.44 -16.00 -2.11
CA ALA A 51 10.82 -15.39 -0.95
C ALA A 51 9.43 -14.87 -1.37
N PHE A 52 8.48 -14.89 -0.46
CA PHE A 52 7.12 -14.39 -0.69
C PHE A 52 6.73 -13.44 0.42
N THR A 53 6.21 -12.30 0.00
CA THR A 53 5.52 -11.33 0.82
C THR A 53 4.15 -11.12 0.21
N ALA A 54 3.10 -11.17 1.03
CA ALA A 54 1.77 -10.69 0.69
C ALA A 54 1.47 -9.61 1.71
N ASP A 55 1.45 -8.38 1.22
CA ASP A 55 1.04 -7.22 2.00
C ASP A 55 -0.49 -7.22 2.04
N ASP A 56 -1.08 -6.87 3.19
CA ASP A 56 -2.53 -6.84 3.32
C ASP A 56 -3.07 -5.66 2.52
N ILE A 57 -4.06 -5.90 1.65
CA ILE A 57 -4.70 -4.83 0.89
C ILE A 57 -5.58 -4.03 1.85
N ALA A 58 -5.23 -2.78 2.08
CA ALA A 58 -6.05 -1.84 2.85
C ALA A 58 -6.82 -0.93 1.89
N ILE A 59 -8.13 -0.78 2.11
CA ILE A 59 -8.95 0.20 1.38
C ILE A 59 -9.20 1.40 2.29
N CYS A 60 -9.04 2.60 1.74
CA CYS A 60 -9.44 3.82 2.42
C CYS A 60 -10.98 3.86 2.57
N THR A 61 -11.46 3.91 3.81
CA THR A 61 -12.91 4.01 4.11
C THR A 61 -13.54 5.32 3.64
N LEU A 62 -12.74 6.36 3.36
CA LEU A 62 -13.20 7.67 2.94
C LEU A 62 -13.37 7.80 1.43
N CYS A 63 -12.46 7.22 0.63
CA CYS A 63 -12.49 7.35 -0.83
C CYS A 63 -12.65 6.03 -1.60
N GLY A 64 -12.60 4.88 -0.92
CA GLY A 64 -12.77 3.56 -1.55
C GLY A 64 -11.63 3.11 -2.47
N LEU A 65 -10.47 3.78 -2.40
CA LEU A 65 -9.28 3.42 -3.17
C LEU A 65 -8.29 2.63 -2.31
N GLU A 66 -7.39 1.90 -2.97
CA GLU A 66 -6.25 1.26 -2.32
C GLU A 66 -5.43 2.29 -1.55
N PHE A 67 -4.99 1.87 -0.37
CA PHE A 67 -4.34 2.71 0.60
C PHE A 67 -3.02 2.07 1.03
N GLU A 68 -1.91 2.77 0.79
CA GLU A 68 -0.56 2.37 1.24
C GLU A 68 -0.07 3.31 2.33
N ALA A 69 0.61 2.78 3.35
CA ALA A 69 1.18 3.58 4.43
C ALA A 69 2.69 3.75 4.22
N LEU A 70 3.20 4.97 4.41
CA LEU A 70 4.63 5.23 4.30
C LEU A 70 5.42 4.35 5.28
N THR A 71 6.43 3.66 4.78
CA THR A 71 7.47 3.06 5.64
C THR A 71 8.35 4.14 6.28
N ALA A 72 9.13 3.78 7.28
CA ALA A 72 10.09 4.71 7.90
C ALA A 72 11.11 5.27 6.90
N ASP A 73 11.58 4.43 5.97
CA ASP A 73 12.54 4.85 4.94
C ASP A 73 11.88 5.82 3.94
N GLU A 74 10.63 5.57 3.55
CA GLU A 74 9.90 6.46 2.65
C GLU A 74 9.51 7.79 3.32
N ALA A 75 9.14 7.78 4.60
CA ALA A 75 8.89 9.00 5.34
C ALA A 75 10.16 9.87 5.48
N ALA A 76 11.35 9.26 5.46
CA ALA A 76 12.63 9.95 5.53
C ALA A 76 13.16 10.42 4.15
N ASP A 77 12.68 9.86 3.04
CA ASP A 77 13.13 10.19 1.69
C ASP A 77 12.32 11.37 1.12
N GLU A 78 13.01 12.43 0.70
CA GLU A 78 12.38 13.63 0.13
C GLU A 78 11.61 13.35 -1.17
N ALA A 79 11.94 12.26 -1.87
CA ALA A 79 11.28 11.89 -3.12
C ALA A 79 9.91 11.20 -2.90
N THR A 80 9.67 10.64 -1.71
CA THR A 80 8.47 9.83 -1.43
C THR A 80 7.63 10.36 -0.27
N ARG A 81 8.23 11.11 0.67
CA ARG A 81 7.49 11.80 1.74
C ARG A 81 6.49 12.81 1.18
N GLN A 82 5.38 13.02 1.89
CA GLN A 82 4.35 13.99 1.46
C GLN A 82 4.77 15.43 1.75
N ASP A 83 5.42 15.65 2.90
CA ASP A 83 6.13 16.87 3.25
C ASP A 83 7.19 16.59 4.33
N GLU A 84 7.82 17.64 4.85
CA GLU A 84 8.82 17.56 5.91
C GLU A 84 8.29 17.03 7.26
N HIS A 85 6.97 16.91 7.42
CA HIS A 85 6.32 16.40 8.61
C HIS A 85 5.86 14.95 8.48
N SER A 86 6.15 14.30 7.35
CA SER A 86 5.77 12.91 7.13
C SER A 86 6.39 11.93 8.12
N VAL A 87 5.64 10.88 8.45
CA VAL A 87 6.02 9.87 9.45
C VAL A 87 5.67 8.45 8.99
N GLU A 88 6.34 7.46 9.58
CA GLU A 88 5.99 6.05 9.40
C GLU A 88 4.51 5.80 9.74
N GLY A 89 3.84 5.06 8.85
CA GLY A 89 2.43 4.73 8.94
C GLY A 89 1.50 5.82 8.42
N GLU A 90 2.02 6.97 7.97
CA GLU A 90 1.20 8.02 7.39
C GLU A 90 0.57 7.55 6.07
N PRO A 91 -0.73 7.83 5.87
CA PRO A 91 -1.40 7.27 4.73
C PRO A 91 -1.09 7.97 3.40
N VAL A 92 -0.72 7.24 2.35
CA VAL A 92 -0.64 7.74 0.96
C VAL A 92 -1.97 7.46 0.25
N CYS A 93 -2.91 8.41 0.35
CA CYS A 93 -4.26 8.25 -0.23
C CYS A 93 -4.90 9.61 -0.53
N CYS A 94 -6.21 9.74 -0.31
CA CYS A 94 -6.92 11.01 -0.39
C CYS A 94 -6.55 11.95 0.77
N TYR A 95 -6.60 13.26 0.53
CA TYR A 95 -6.32 14.28 1.55
C TYR A 95 -7.18 14.12 2.82
N ALA A 96 -8.40 13.59 2.71
CA ALA A 96 -9.25 13.37 3.88
C ALA A 96 -8.66 12.32 4.84
N ALA A 97 -8.10 11.22 4.31
CA ALA A 97 -7.46 10.18 5.13
C ALA A 97 -6.16 10.69 5.76
N ILE A 98 -5.38 11.45 4.98
CA ILE A 98 -4.17 12.12 5.46
C ILE A 98 -4.52 13.12 6.56
N GLY A 99 -5.55 13.93 6.35
CA GLY A 99 -6.04 14.92 7.30
C GLY A 99 -6.49 14.29 8.63
N GLU A 100 -7.30 13.23 8.59
CA GLU A 100 -7.72 12.49 9.80
C GLU A 100 -6.51 11.93 10.56
N PHE A 101 -5.61 11.23 9.87
CA PHE A 101 -4.40 10.67 10.48
C PHE A 101 -3.52 11.75 11.13
N ARG A 102 -3.26 12.84 10.40
CA ARG A 102 -2.43 13.94 10.88
C ARG A 102 -3.07 14.66 12.07
N ALA A 103 -4.39 14.89 12.03
CA ALA A 103 -5.13 15.49 13.13
C ALA A 103 -5.06 14.65 14.41
N GLU A 104 -5.24 13.32 14.31
CA GLU A 104 -5.13 12.40 15.44
C GLU A 104 -3.74 12.39 16.08
N ARG A 105 -2.70 12.64 15.29
CA ARG A 105 -1.30 12.64 15.74
C ARG A 105 -0.72 14.03 16.02
N GLY A 106 -1.50 15.09 15.84
CA GLY A 106 -1.04 16.47 16.03
C GLY A 106 0.00 16.92 15.00
N ILE A 107 -0.03 16.33 13.80
CA ILE A 107 0.84 16.67 12.66
C ILE A 107 0.15 17.78 11.86
N PRO A 108 0.88 18.81 11.36
CA PRO A 108 0.29 19.86 10.53
C PRO A 108 -0.36 19.30 9.26
N PRO A 109 -1.55 19.77 8.84
CA PRO A 109 -2.20 19.30 7.61
C PRO A 109 -1.37 19.66 6.37
N LEU A 110 -1.55 18.92 5.29
CA LEU A 110 -0.89 19.22 4.02
C LEU A 110 -1.32 20.58 3.47
N VAL A 111 -0.39 21.27 2.84
CA VAL A 111 -0.59 22.64 2.32
C VAL A 111 -1.69 22.70 1.25
N GLU A 112 -1.96 21.61 0.52
CA GLU A 112 -3.04 21.57 -0.47
C GLU A 112 -4.45 21.49 0.14
N GLU A 113 -4.59 21.00 1.37
CA GLU A 113 -5.85 21.01 2.11
C GLU A 113 -6.30 22.44 2.47
N GLN A 114 -5.35 23.37 2.60
CA GLN A 114 -5.62 24.77 2.92
C GLN A 114 -6.20 25.58 1.75
N ARG A 115 -6.12 25.08 0.50
CA ARG A 115 -6.73 25.74 -0.67
C ARG A 115 -8.22 25.42 -0.86
N GLY A 116 -8.75 24.39 -0.20
CA GLY A 116 -10.17 24.00 -0.31
C GLY A 116 -11.12 24.73 0.65
N ILE A 117 -10.60 25.38 1.69
CA ILE A 117 -11.39 26.02 2.77
C ILE A 117 -11.22 27.56 2.79
N GLY A 118 -10.64 28.14 1.73
CA GLY A 118 -10.25 29.55 1.67
C GLY A 118 -10.72 30.30 0.43
N GLY A 119 -11.92 30.01 -0.09
CA GLY A 119 -12.36 30.54 -1.39
C GLY A 119 -13.87 30.71 -1.55
N ALA A 120 -14.50 31.50 -0.69
CA ALA A 120 -15.68 32.28 -1.08
C ALA A 120 -15.66 33.60 -0.32
N ALA A 121 -15.72 34.68 -1.09
CA ALA A 121 -15.73 36.08 -0.67
C ALA A 121 -16.93 36.43 0.20
#